data_AF-A0A925E8U0-F1
#
_entry.id   AF-A0A925E8U0-F1
#
_cell.length_a   1.000
_cell.length_b   1.000
_cell.length_c   1.000
_cell.angle_alpha   90.00
_cell.angle_beta   90.00
_cell.angle_gamma   90.00
#
_symmetry.space_group_name_H-M   'P 1'
#
loop_
_entity.id
_entity.type
_entity.pdbx_description
1 polymer ?
#
loop_
_entity_poly.entity_id
_entity_poly.type
_entity_poly.pdbx_seq_one_letter_code
_entity_poly.pdbx_strand_id
1 'polypeptide(L)'
;MRLRLWLFIIVVCVVCPLNAQEDDAPRLITYGEIATGQIDNLTPYEVYDFDGLRGDYLSIRAGATDGNLDVVLTILDSSGRALASRDDSAGSLDAQIETLLIQSSERYSIVVARFGYGLGSTSGSYELLIERIGNSSASGSGLRYGDSISNTITNTDPELYYSFRARQGDIINVTMQQLSGDLDPYLQVVQVEDGQTIVLFESDDSIPGSLDAQVENFIVPQDSTYYIVATRYGQVAGISTGNFLLTLEESANSGQGNSAQAALPIMMSAIVEGTLNEEVFQRYYRFEAAQDDILTIKLSRIEGDLDSYLILADANLQELIFDDDSGEGTQNSQISDFVIPASGTYYLIATRFEQAAGNTSGRYRLELEGEGNAFVTVPENVARIRYGTAVTGSIDEITPEVD
;
A
#
# COMPACT_ATOMS: atom_id res chain seq x y z
N MET A 1 17.40 15.50 90.38
CA MET A 1 18.58 15.60 89.50
C MET A 1 18.31 14.79 88.23
N ARG A 2 18.63 15.37 87.06
CA ARG A 2 18.44 14.88 85.67
C ARG A 2 17.22 15.45 84.90
N LEU A 3 17.52 16.61 84.31
CA LEU A 3 16.99 17.21 83.09
C LEU A 3 16.70 16.17 81.99
N ARG A 4 15.57 16.29 81.28
CA ARG A 4 15.37 15.66 79.97
C ARG A 4 14.95 16.71 78.95
N LEU A 5 15.90 16.95 78.06
CA LEU A 5 15.84 17.69 76.80
C LEU A 5 14.85 16.99 75.86
N TRP A 6 13.89 17.71 75.26
CA TRP A 6 13.16 17.22 74.10
C TRP A 6 13.39 18.17 72.92
N LEU A 7 14.04 17.59 71.92
CA LEU A 7 14.50 18.17 70.67
C LEU A 7 13.30 18.32 69.72
N PHE A 8 13.11 19.52 69.16
CA PHE A 8 12.19 19.76 68.05
C PHE A 8 12.78 19.16 66.76
N ILE A 9 12.12 18.15 66.18
CA ILE A 9 12.46 17.63 64.85
C ILE A 9 11.61 18.38 63.82
N ILE A 10 12.30 19.16 62.99
CA ILE A 10 11.75 19.78 61.78
C ILE A 10 11.59 18.67 60.73
N VAL A 11 10.36 18.37 60.32
CA VAL A 11 10.06 17.49 59.19
C VAL A 11 10.27 18.29 57.91
N VAL A 12 11.41 18.07 57.25
CA VAL A 12 11.64 18.53 55.88
C VAL A 12 10.91 17.56 54.95
N CYS A 13 9.79 17.99 54.38
CA CYS A 13 9.14 17.29 53.27
C CYS A 13 10.02 17.44 52.02
N VAL A 14 10.87 16.45 51.77
CA VAL A 14 11.48 16.26 50.46
C VAL A 14 10.38 15.76 49.54
N VAL A 15 9.94 16.63 48.64
CA VAL A 15 9.12 16.26 47.49
C VAL A 15 10.01 15.38 46.62
N CYS A 16 9.86 14.06 46.72
CA CYS A 16 10.39 13.15 45.71
C CYS A 16 9.65 13.46 44.40
N PRO A 17 10.34 13.78 43.29
CA PRO A 17 9.68 13.74 42.00
C PRO A 17 9.24 12.30 41.75
N LEU A 18 7.94 12.11 41.54
CA LEU A 18 7.41 10.95 40.80
C LEU A 18 8.14 10.98 39.44
N ASN A 19 9.18 10.17 39.28
CA ASN A 19 9.59 9.80 37.94
C ASN A 19 8.46 8.93 37.40
N ALA A 20 7.86 9.44 36.34
CA ALA A 20 6.90 8.74 35.52
C ALA A 20 7.44 7.36 35.19
N GLN A 21 6.59 6.36 35.41
CA GLN A 21 6.71 5.04 34.82
C GLN A 21 6.67 5.26 33.30
N GLU A 22 7.83 5.19 32.63
CA GLU A 22 7.89 5.17 31.16
C GLU A 22 7.05 3.97 30.69
N ASP A 23 6.20 4.22 29.69
CA ASP A 23 5.37 3.26 28.98
C ASP A 23 6.19 2.02 28.58
N ASP A 24 6.02 0.91 29.28
CA ASP A 24 6.41 -0.41 28.80
C ASP A 24 5.25 -1.00 27.97
N ALA A 25 4.73 -0.18 27.05
CA ALA A 25 3.75 -0.64 26.08
C ALA A 25 4.49 -1.51 25.06
N PRO A 26 4.02 -2.75 24.79
CA PRO A 26 4.65 -3.60 23.80
C PRO A 26 4.74 -2.88 22.46
N ARG A 27 5.91 -2.99 21.81
CA ARG A 27 6.08 -2.42 20.48
C ARG A 27 5.31 -3.25 19.46
N LEU A 28 4.41 -2.62 18.70
CA LEU A 28 3.72 -3.29 17.60
C LEU A 28 4.71 -3.57 16.46
N ILE A 29 4.77 -4.82 15.98
CA ILE A 29 5.56 -5.22 14.82
C ILE A 29 4.64 -5.61 13.64
N THR A 30 5.01 -5.19 12.44
CA THR A 30 4.30 -5.55 11.20
C THR A 30 4.98 -6.72 10.52
N TYR A 31 4.22 -7.57 9.81
CA TYR A 31 4.78 -8.64 9.00
C TYR A 31 5.80 -8.11 7.98
N GLY A 32 6.96 -8.78 7.88
CA GLY A 32 8.05 -8.39 6.99
C GLY A 32 8.99 -7.31 7.52
N GLU A 33 8.64 -6.63 8.63
CA GLU A 33 9.52 -5.67 9.29
C GLU A 33 10.59 -6.38 10.13
N ILE A 34 11.84 -5.93 10.03
CA ILE A 34 12.91 -6.36 10.94
C ILE A 34 12.91 -5.43 12.15
N ALA A 35 12.61 -5.97 13.34
CA ALA A 35 12.78 -5.28 14.60
C ALA A 35 14.15 -5.55 15.20
N THR A 36 14.85 -4.51 15.63
CA THR A 36 16.10 -4.62 16.38
C THR A 36 15.90 -4.25 17.84
N GLY A 37 16.67 -4.87 18.73
CA GLY A 37 16.66 -4.59 20.18
C GLY A 37 17.96 -4.98 20.88
N GLN A 38 18.00 -4.78 22.20
CA GLN A 38 19.16 -5.09 23.05
C GLN A 38 18.73 -5.88 24.29
N ILE A 39 19.39 -7.01 24.53
CA ILE A 39 19.17 -7.80 25.73
C ILE A 39 20.40 -7.76 26.62
N ASP A 40 20.21 -7.39 27.88
CA ASP A 40 21.27 -7.31 28.89
C ASP A 40 20.77 -7.65 30.32
N ASN A 41 21.53 -7.26 31.35
CA ASN A 41 21.16 -7.50 32.75
C ASN A 41 20.03 -6.59 33.26
N LEU A 42 19.83 -5.43 32.65
CA LEU A 42 18.76 -4.50 32.98
C LEU A 42 17.48 -4.85 32.21
N THR A 43 17.64 -5.27 30.95
CA THR A 43 16.56 -5.67 30.05
C THR A 43 16.79 -7.14 29.61
N PRO A 44 16.41 -8.13 30.43
CA PRO A 44 16.64 -9.54 30.11
C PRO A 44 15.65 -10.11 29.08
N TYR A 45 14.60 -9.35 28.75
CA TYR A 45 13.65 -9.65 27.67
C TYR A 45 13.02 -8.35 27.17
N GLU A 46 12.51 -8.40 25.94
CA GLU A 46 11.65 -7.37 25.35
C GLU A 46 10.37 -8.04 24.81
N VAL A 47 9.28 -7.26 24.74
CA VAL A 47 7.97 -7.74 24.28
C VAL A 47 7.49 -6.93 23.07
N TYR A 48 7.08 -7.64 22.04
CA TYR A 48 6.46 -7.10 20.85
C TYR A 48 5.03 -7.61 20.73
N ASP A 49 4.14 -6.80 20.19
CA ASP A 49 2.79 -7.25 19.83
C ASP A 49 2.64 -7.37 18.32
N PHE A 50 1.80 -8.30 17.87
CA PHE A 50 1.34 -8.34 16.48
C PHE A 50 -0.14 -8.76 16.43
N ASP A 51 -0.86 -8.29 15.42
CA ASP A 51 -2.25 -8.67 15.19
C ASP A 51 -2.28 -9.91 14.28
N GLY A 52 -2.60 -11.07 14.85
CA GLY A 52 -2.72 -12.33 14.13
C GLY A 52 -4.16 -12.63 13.73
N LEU A 53 -4.37 -13.18 12.54
CA LEU A 53 -5.69 -13.63 12.10
C LEU A 53 -5.79 -15.14 12.17
N ARG A 54 -6.96 -15.66 12.58
CA ARG A 54 -7.23 -17.09 12.54
C ARG A 54 -6.87 -17.63 11.15
N GLY A 55 -6.12 -18.71 11.14
CA GLY A 55 -5.70 -19.45 9.97
C GLY A 55 -4.39 -18.97 9.33
N ASP A 56 -3.80 -17.87 9.79
CA ASP A 56 -2.44 -17.47 9.36
C ASP A 56 -1.41 -18.53 9.75
N TYR A 57 -0.49 -18.83 8.85
CA TYR A 57 0.76 -19.54 9.10
C TYR A 57 1.90 -18.53 9.13
N LEU A 58 2.65 -18.51 10.23
CA LEU A 58 3.73 -17.56 10.46
C LEU A 58 5.07 -18.28 10.58
N SER A 59 6.11 -17.69 10.00
CA SER A 59 7.52 -17.97 10.31
C SER A 59 8.04 -16.84 11.19
N ILE A 60 8.70 -17.16 12.30
CA ILE A 60 9.21 -16.17 13.24
C ILE A 60 10.66 -16.53 13.56
N ARG A 61 11.58 -15.59 13.34
CA ARG A 61 13.01 -15.77 13.60
C ARG A 61 13.54 -14.64 14.47
N ALA A 62 14.33 -14.98 15.48
CA ALA A 62 15.06 -14.02 16.28
C ALA A 62 16.51 -14.49 16.40
N GLY A 63 17.46 -13.63 16.02
CA GLY A 63 18.88 -13.97 16.00
C GLY A 63 19.76 -12.89 16.60
N ALA A 64 20.83 -13.31 17.25
CA ALA A 64 21.80 -12.41 17.85
C ALA A 64 22.69 -11.78 16.75
N THR A 65 22.83 -10.46 16.78
CA THR A 65 23.67 -9.72 15.82
C THR A 65 24.99 -9.24 16.43
N ASP A 66 25.08 -9.23 17.76
CA ASP A 66 26.31 -8.91 18.50
C ASP A 66 26.31 -9.58 19.88
N GLY A 67 27.48 -9.66 20.51
CA GLY A 67 27.65 -10.17 21.87
C GLY A 67 27.65 -11.70 21.96
N ASN A 68 27.18 -12.22 23.09
CA ASN A 68 27.07 -13.66 23.35
C ASN A 68 25.62 -14.07 23.64
N LEU A 69 24.65 -13.29 23.13
CA LEU A 69 23.24 -13.50 23.36
C LEU A 69 22.82 -14.91 22.88
N ASP A 70 22.09 -15.59 23.75
CA ASP A 70 21.46 -16.87 23.50
C ASP A 70 19.96 -16.61 23.53
N VAL A 71 19.33 -16.64 22.34
CA VAL A 71 18.01 -16.07 22.13
C VAL A 71 16.93 -17.10 22.45
N VAL A 72 15.97 -16.69 23.28
CA VAL A 72 14.73 -17.42 23.54
C VAL A 72 13.57 -16.64 22.95
N LEU A 73 12.80 -17.30 22.09
CA LEU A 73 11.60 -16.76 21.46
C LEU A 73 10.36 -17.45 22.04
N THR A 74 9.46 -16.68 22.62
CA THR A 74 8.16 -17.19 23.12
C THR A 74 7.01 -16.42 22.48
N ILE A 75 6.00 -17.13 21.99
CA ILE A 75 4.77 -16.55 21.43
C ILE A 75 3.62 -16.80 22.38
N LEU A 76 2.92 -15.74 22.76
CA LEU A 76 1.80 -15.75 23.72
C LEU A 76 0.51 -15.30 23.04
N ASP A 77 -0.61 -15.94 23.38
CA ASP A 77 -1.94 -15.43 23.03
C ASP A 77 -2.38 -14.28 23.95
N SER A 78 -3.54 -13.68 23.66
CA SER A 78 -4.09 -12.55 24.41
C SER A 78 -4.39 -12.87 25.89
N SER A 79 -4.45 -14.15 26.26
CA SER A 79 -4.61 -14.61 27.64
C SER A 79 -3.27 -14.83 28.37
N GLY A 80 -2.15 -14.62 27.68
CA GLY A 80 -0.79 -14.88 28.17
C GLY A 80 -0.37 -16.34 28.10
N ARG A 81 -1.12 -17.20 27.40
CA ARG A 81 -0.78 -18.61 27.23
C ARG A 81 0.23 -18.77 26.09
N ALA A 82 1.31 -19.50 26.35
CA ALA A 82 2.32 -19.79 25.34
C ALA A 82 1.77 -20.72 24.25
N LEU A 83 1.87 -20.27 23.00
CA LEU A 83 1.60 -21.04 21.79
C LEU A 83 2.83 -21.80 21.33
N ALA A 84 4.00 -21.16 21.43
CA ALA A 84 5.28 -21.73 21.06
C ALA A 84 6.40 -21.10 21.90
N SER A 85 7.45 -21.88 22.15
CA SER A 85 8.71 -21.42 22.74
C SER A 85 9.85 -22.14 22.04
N ARG A 86 10.93 -21.41 21.74
CA ARG A 86 12.14 -21.93 21.09
C ARG A 86 13.38 -21.23 21.65
N ASP A 87 14.36 -22.03 21.99
CA ASP A 87 15.73 -21.67 22.33
C ASP A 87 16.63 -22.57 21.45
N ASP A 88 17.52 -21.96 20.66
CA ASP A 88 18.37 -22.58 19.64
C ASP A 88 17.69 -23.08 18.34
N SER A 89 18.43 -23.01 17.24
CA SER A 89 18.08 -23.57 15.93
C SER A 89 19.32 -24.08 15.22
N ALA A 90 19.27 -25.34 14.75
CA ALA A 90 20.25 -25.99 13.87
C ALA A 90 21.74 -25.59 14.07
N GLY A 91 22.26 -25.65 15.30
CA GLY A 91 23.67 -25.38 15.60
C GLY A 91 24.04 -23.90 15.79
N SER A 92 23.04 -23.01 15.84
CA SER A 92 23.14 -21.60 16.26
C SER A 92 22.39 -21.38 17.58
N LEU A 93 22.73 -20.27 18.26
CA LEU A 93 22.01 -19.76 19.44
C LEU A 93 20.80 -18.89 19.07
N ASP A 94 20.43 -18.86 17.78
CA ASP A 94 19.26 -18.16 17.26
C ASP A 94 18.00 -19.00 17.43
N ALA A 95 16.85 -18.38 17.65
CA ALA A 95 15.57 -19.07 17.79
C ALA A 95 14.70 -18.90 16.52
N GLN A 96 14.16 -20.01 16.01
CA GLN A 96 13.25 -19.99 14.87
C GLN A 96 12.02 -20.87 15.10
N ILE A 97 10.86 -20.31 14.80
CA ILE A 97 9.59 -21.02 14.64
C ILE A 97 9.29 -21.03 13.13
N GLU A 98 9.54 -22.16 12.48
CA GLU A 98 9.36 -22.30 11.02
C GLU A 98 7.89 -22.18 10.60
N THR A 99 6.96 -22.64 11.44
CA THR A 99 5.52 -22.61 11.14
C THR A 99 4.70 -22.56 12.42
N LEU A 100 3.94 -21.47 12.59
CA LEU A 100 2.94 -21.29 13.63
C LEU A 100 1.58 -21.04 13.01
N LEU A 101 0.61 -21.91 13.27
CA LEU A 101 -0.79 -21.70 12.89
C LEU A 101 -1.51 -20.86 13.94
N ILE A 102 -2.05 -19.73 13.53
CA ILE A 102 -2.89 -18.87 14.35
C ILE A 102 -4.31 -19.43 14.38
N GLN A 103 -4.87 -19.61 15.58
CA GLN A 103 -6.18 -20.27 15.76
C GLN A 103 -7.33 -19.31 16.04
N SER A 104 -7.02 -18.05 16.36
CA SER A 104 -7.99 -17.00 16.67
C SER A 104 -7.52 -15.67 16.08
N SER A 105 -8.47 -14.81 15.67
CA SER A 105 -8.11 -13.45 15.26
C SER A 105 -8.04 -12.57 16.50
N GLU A 106 -6.83 -12.22 16.92
CA GLU A 106 -6.55 -11.46 18.14
C GLU A 106 -5.15 -10.86 18.11
N ARG A 107 -4.82 -10.09 19.15
CA ARG A 107 -3.45 -9.62 19.38
C ARG A 107 -2.65 -10.69 20.12
N TYR A 108 -1.46 -10.95 19.61
CA TYR A 108 -0.47 -11.88 20.15
C TYR A 108 0.77 -11.11 20.61
N SER A 109 1.51 -11.68 21.56
CA SER A 109 2.78 -11.11 22.02
C SER A 109 3.95 -12.04 21.72
N ILE A 110 5.07 -11.47 21.31
CA ILE A 110 6.36 -12.12 21.09
C ILE A 110 7.29 -11.64 22.20
N VAL A 111 7.81 -12.58 22.97
CA VAL A 111 8.86 -12.31 23.95
C VAL A 111 10.18 -12.76 23.36
N VAL A 112 11.09 -11.80 23.15
CA VAL A 112 12.49 -12.07 22.84
C VAL A 112 13.28 -11.93 24.12
N ALA A 113 13.93 -12.99 24.56
CA ALA A 113 14.67 -13.01 25.82
C ALA A 113 16.04 -13.63 25.65
N ARG A 114 16.89 -13.46 26.67
CA ARG A 114 18.08 -14.30 26.82
C ARG A 114 17.77 -15.63 27.49
N PHE A 115 18.56 -16.66 27.23
CA PHE A 115 18.50 -17.92 27.95
C PHE A 115 18.66 -17.70 29.46
N GLY A 116 17.74 -18.27 30.24
CA GLY A 116 17.66 -18.08 31.69
C GLY A 116 17.03 -16.74 32.14
N TYR A 117 16.56 -15.90 31.21
CA TYR A 117 15.87 -14.62 31.50
C TYR A 117 16.64 -13.76 32.50
N GLY A 118 16.01 -13.28 33.58
CA GLY A 118 16.66 -12.47 34.61
C GLY A 118 17.81 -13.15 35.34
N LEU A 119 17.91 -14.49 35.26
CA LEU A 119 19.02 -15.27 35.84
C LEU A 119 20.09 -15.64 34.81
N GLY A 120 19.86 -15.34 33.53
CA GLY A 120 20.81 -15.53 32.44
C GLY A 120 22.03 -14.63 32.57
N SER A 121 23.10 -14.97 31.85
CA SER A 121 24.33 -14.18 31.80
C SER A 121 24.74 -13.77 30.38
N THR A 122 23.96 -14.16 29.38
CA THR A 122 24.18 -13.76 27.98
C THR A 122 23.60 -12.37 27.73
N SER A 123 24.16 -11.65 26.76
CA SER A 123 23.75 -10.30 26.40
C SER A 123 24.20 -9.96 24.99
N GLY A 124 23.47 -9.08 24.31
CA GLY A 124 23.80 -8.68 22.96
C GLY A 124 22.67 -7.98 22.22
N SER A 125 23.00 -7.58 20.99
CA SER A 125 22.05 -7.05 20.02
C SER A 125 21.30 -8.20 19.35
N TYR A 126 20.06 -7.98 18.93
CA TYR A 126 19.33 -8.96 18.13
C TYR A 126 18.48 -8.32 17.03
N GLU A 127 18.10 -9.16 16.07
CA GLU A 127 17.07 -8.89 15.06
C GLU A 127 15.93 -9.91 15.22
N LEU A 128 14.69 -9.43 15.13
CA LEU A 128 13.44 -10.20 15.11
C LEU A 128 12.75 -9.93 13.76
N LEU A 129 12.37 -11.00 13.07
CA LEU A 129 11.51 -10.92 11.89
C LEU A 129 10.34 -11.88 12.04
N ILE A 130 9.16 -11.38 11.72
CA ILE A 130 7.93 -12.14 11.61
C ILE A 130 7.42 -12.08 10.17
N GLU A 131 7.28 -13.24 9.55
CA GLU A 131 6.81 -13.41 8.18
C GLU A 131 5.51 -14.19 8.19
N ARG A 132 4.53 -13.69 7.45
CA ARG A 132 3.36 -14.50 7.10
C ARG A 132 3.75 -15.37 5.91
N ILE A 133 3.73 -16.68 6.11
CA ILE A 133 4.14 -17.68 5.11
C ILE A 133 2.95 -18.41 4.48
N GLY A 134 1.74 -18.13 4.95
CA GLY A 134 0.51 -18.51 4.25
C GLY A 134 -0.73 -18.35 5.12
N ASN A 135 -1.89 -18.70 4.56
CA ASN A 135 -3.17 -18.74 5.24
C ASN A 135 -3.82 -20.11 4.98
N SER A 136 -4.55 -20.65 5.95
CA SER A 136 -5.40 -21.83 5.76
C SER A 136 -6.81 -21.40 5.34
N SER A 137 -7.57 -22.33 4.76
CA SER A 137 -9.00 -22.13 4.47
C SER A 137 -9.85 -21.78 5.71
N ALA A 138 -9.33 -21.97 6.93
CA ALA A 138 -9.96 -21.54 8.17
C ALA A 138 -9.93 -20.01 8.38
N SER A 139 -9.07 -19.26 7.68
CA SER A 139 -9.04 -17.79 7.66
C SER A 139 -10.27 -17.17 7.00
N GLY A 140 -11.06 -17.98 6.28
CA GLY A 140 -12.15 -17.52 5.42
C GLY A 140 -11.64 -17.21 4.01
N SER A 141 -12.53 -16.63 3.20
CA SER A 141 -12.27 -16.32 1.79
C SER A 141 -11.58 -14.96 1.58
N GLY A 142 -11.22 -14.22 2.62
CA GLY A 142 -10.62 -12.88 2.47
C GLY A 142 -9.11 -12.91 2.26
N LEU A 143 -8.61 -12.37 1.16
CA LEU A 143 -7.18 -12.22 0.85
C LEU A 143 -6.75 -10.75 0.87
N ARG A 144 -5.45 -10.55 1.11
CA ARG A 144 -4.70 -9.30 1.02
C ARG A 144 -3.53 -9.50 0.07
N TYR A 145 -2.94 -8.40 -0.39
CA TYR A 145 -1.69 -8.45 -1.13
C TYR A 145 -0.58 -9.09 -0.30
N GLY A 146 0.18 -9.97 -0.94
CA GLY A 146 1.20 -10.82 -0.32
C GLY A 146 0.66 -12.10 0.31
N ASP A 147 -0.66 -12.32 0.39
CA ASP A 147 -1.19 -13.55 0.95
C ASP A 147 -0.96 -14.73 -0.01
N SER A 148 -0.53 -15.86 0.56
CA SER A 148 -0.54 -17.18 -0.10
C SER A 148 -1.44 -18.12 0.69
N ILE A 149 -2.32 -18.88 0.03
CA ILE A 149 -3.24 -19.83 0.67
C ILE A 149 -3.15 -21.19 -0.01
N SER A 150 -3.01 -22.26 0.79
CA SER A 150 -3.12 -23.62 0.28
C SER A 150 -4.51 -24.19 0.51
N ASN A 151 -5.08 -24.81 -0.52
CA ASN A 151 -6.39 -25.45 -0.44
C ASN A 151 -6.48 -26.59 -1.47
N THR A 152 -7.65 -27.24 -1.57
CA THR A 152 -7.86 -28.42 -2.42
C THR A 152 -9.06 -28.23 -3.33
N ILE A 153 -8.89 -28.50 -4.63
CA ILE A 153 -10.00 -28.67 -5.57
C ILE A 153 -10.40 -30.14 -5.62
N THR A 154 -11.70 -30.41 -5.49
CA THR A 154 -12.26 -31.76 -5.52
C THR A 154 -13.47 -31.83 -6.46
N ASN A 155 -14.01 -33.03 -6.66
CA ASN A 155 -15.27 -33.19 -7.41
C ASN A 155 -16.51 -32.70 -6.64
N THR A 156 -16.45 -32.58 -5.31
CA THR A 156 -17.54 -31.99 -4.52
C THR A 156 -17.44 -30.47 -4.48
N ASP A 157 -16.20 -29.96 -4.51
CA ASP A 157 -15.87 -28.54 -4.43
C ASP A 157 -14.94 -28.18 -5.60
N PRO A 158 -15.48 -28.07 -6.83
CA PRO A 158 -14.69 -27.79 -8.03
C PRO A 158 -14.26 -26.32 -8.16
N GLU A 159 -14.85 -25.42 -7.36
CA GLU A 159 -14.60 -23.99 -7.38
C GLU A 159 -14.49 -23.46 -5.95
N LEU A 160 -13.51 -22.61 -5.72
CA LEU A 160 -13.30 -21.91 -4.47
C LEU A 160 -13.19 -20.41 -4.73
N TYR A 161 -13.82 -19.62 -3.85
CA TYR A 161 -13.94 -18.18 -4.02
C TYR A 161 -13.15 -17.46 -2.94
N TYR A 162 -12.34 -16.48 -3.35
CA TYR A 162 -11.56 -15.63 -2.46
C TYR A 162 -11.81 -14.16 -2.77
N SER A 163 -12.27 -13.37 -1.81
CA SER A 163 -12.47 -11.92 -1.94
C SER A 163 -11.22 -11.14 -1.57
N PHE A 164 -10.92 -10.05 -2.27
CA PHE A 164 -9.89 -9.08 -1.87
C PHE A 164 -10.39 -7.66 -2.17
N ARG A 165 -9.86 -6.66 -1.44
CA ARG A 165 -10.14 -5.24 -1.71
C ARG A 165 -8.98 -4.65 -2.48
N ALA A 166 -9.29 -3.91 -3.53
CA ALA A 166 -8.30 -3.26 -4.37
C ALA A 166 -8.76 -1.85 -4.75
N ARG A 167 -7.79 -0.96 -4.97
CA ARG A 167 -8.01 0.42 -5.42
C ARG A 167 -7.77 0.54 -6.92
N GLN A 168 -8.43 1.51 -7.54
CA GLN A 168 -8.23 1.84 -8.93
C GLN A 168 -6.77 2.12 -9.22
N GLY A 169 -6.21 1.41 -10.20
CA GLY A 169 -4.82 1.54 -10.61
C GLY A 169 -3.84 0.68 -9.84
N ASP A 170 -4.32 -0.09 -8.85
CA ASP A 170 -3.50 -1.17 -8.30
C ASP A 170 -3.17 -2.15 -9.44
N ILE A 171 -1.93 -2.62 -9.49
CA ILE A 171 -1.47 -3.63 -10.44
C ILE A 171 -1.23 -4.90 -9.65
N ILE A 172 -2.01 -5.94 -9.90
CA ILE A 172 -1.97 -7.19 -9.13
C ILE A 172 -1.53 -8.37 -9.99
N ASN A 173 -0.89 -9.34 -9.35
CA ASN A 173 -0.62 -10.65 -9.92
C ASN A 173 -1.30 -11.72 -9.07
N VAL A 174 -1.90 -12.72 -9.72
CA VAL A 174 -2.52 -13.86 -9.04
C VAL A 174 -1.98 -15.13 -9.64
N THR A 175 -1.43 -16.02 -8.81
CA THR A 175 -0.87 -17.29 -9.29
C THR A 175 -1.52 -18.45 -8.55
N MET A 176 -1.92 -19.49 -9.27
CA MET A 176 -2.44 -20.73 -8.71
C MET A 176 -1.58 -21.90 -9.18
N GLN A 177 -0.77 -22.42 -8.27
CA GLN A 177 0.18 -23.49 -8.54
C GLN A 177 -0.35 -24.82 -8.07
N GLN A 178 -0.21 -25.85 -8.90
CA GLN A 178 -0.52 -27.21 -8.49
C GLN A 178 0.54 -27.73 -7.50
N LEU A 179 0.10 -28.24 -6.34
CA LEU A 179 0.98 -28.90 -5.37
C LEU A 179 0.90 -30.42 -5.42
N SER A 180 -0.25 -30.99 -5.82
CA SER A 180 -0.43 -32.44 -5.89
C SER A 180 -1.59 -32.85 -6.80
N GLY A 181 -1.74 -34.16 -7.03
CA GLY A 181 -2.85 -34.73 -7.78
C GLY A 181 -2.67 -34.59 -9.29
N ASP A 182 -3.77 -34.45 -10.00
CA ASP A 182 -3.84 -34.21 -11.45
C ASP A 182 -4.51 -32.87 -11.78
N LEU A 183 -4.68 -32.00 -10.78
CA LEU A 183 -5.24 -30.66 -10.91
C LEU A 183 -4.60 -29.92 -12.08
N ASP A 184 -5.46 -29.34 -12.90
CA ASP A 184 -5.14 -28.46 -14.01
C ASP A 184 -5.70 -27.08 -13.62
N PRO A 185 -4.92 -26.22 -12.93
CA PRO A 185 -5.39 -24.95 -12.40
C PRO A 185 -6.07 -24.03 -13.42
N TYR A 186 -7.11 -23.35 -12.97
CA TYR A 186 -7.79 -22.30 -13.73
C TYR A 186 -8.18 -21.16 -12.79
N LEU A 187 -7.88 -19.93 -13.18
CA LEU A 187 -8.14 -18.73 -12.41
C LEU A 187 -9.10 -17.80 -13.13
N GLN A 188 -9.99 -17.18 -12.38
CA GLN A 188 -10.72 -15.99 -12.84
C GLN A 188 -10.60 -14.89 -11.79
N VAL A 189 -10.44 -13.65 -12.25
CA VAL A 189 -10.68 -12.46 -11.44
C VAL A 189 -12.01 -11.89 -11.88
N VAL A 190 -12.94 -11.82 -10.95
CA VAL A 190 -14.32 -11.39 -11.20
C VAL A 190 -14.70 -10.25 -10.28
N GLN A 191 -15.65 -9.46 -10.75
CA GLN A 191 -16.32 -8.44 -9.97
C GLN A 191 -17.82 -8.73 -9.97
N VAL A 192 -18.48 -8.43 -8.85
CA VAL A 192 -19.93 -8.55 -8.74
C VAL A 192 -20.54 -7.15 -8.76
N GLU A 193 -21.33 -6.85 -9.79
CA GLU A 193 -22.07 -5.59 -9.95
C GLU A 193 -23.56 -5.92 -10.12
N ASP A 194 -24.43 -5.30 -9.31
CA ASP A 194 -25.88 -5.52 -9.34
C ASP A 194 -26.33 -6.99 -9.31
N GLY A 195 -25.54 -7.86 -8.65
CA GLY A 195 -25.79 -9.30 -8.57
C GLY A 195 -25.39 -10.10 -9.81
N GLN A 196 -24.74 -9.46 -10.79
CA GLN A 196 -24.11 -10.12 -11.94
C GLN A 196 -22.61 -10.27 -11.72
N THR A 197 -22.08 -11.43 -12.06
CA THR A 197 -20.63 -11.69 -12.07
C THR A 197 -20.06 -11.27 -13.42
N ILE A 198 -19.13 -10.34 -13.39
CA ILE A 198 -18.36 -9.88 -14.55
C ILE A 198 -16.98 -10.51 -14.43
N VAL A 199 -16.60 -11.33 -15.41
CA VAL A 199 -15.22 -11.85 -15.52
C VAL A 199 -14.35 -10.75 -16.10
N LEU A 200 -13.39 -10.27 -15.31
CA LEU A 200 -12.45 -9.23 -15.72
C LEU A 200 -11.18 -9.84 -16.31
N PHE A 201 -10.83 -11.03 -15.85
CA PHE A 201 -9.68 -11.79 -16.35
C PHE A 201 -9.90 -13.28 -16.11
N GLU A 202 -9.34 -14.12 -16.98
CA GLU A 202 -9.29 -15.56 -16.82
C GLU A 202 -7.98 -16.13 -17.37
N SER A 203 -7.49 -17.22 -16.78
CA SER A 203 -6.19 -17.80 -17.12
C SER A 203 -6.07 -19.26 -16.69
N ASP A 204 -5.35 -20.05 -17.50
CA ASP A 204 -5.03 -21.47 -17.29
C ASP A 204 -3.54 -21.78 -17.51
N ASP A 205 -3.09 -22.20 -18.69
CA ASP A 205 -1.73 -22.67 -18.95
C ASP A 205 -0.78 -21.50 -19.29
N SER A 206 -0.61 -20.57 -18.34
CA SER A 206 0.11 -19.32 -18.61
C SER A 206 1.62 -19.49 -18.74
N ILE A 207 2.18 -20.59 -18.25
CA ILE A 207 3.64 -20.86 -18.26
C ILE A 207 3.94 -22.06 -19.16
N PRO A 208 4.80 -21.92 -20.20
CA PRO A 208 5.13 -23.02 -21.10
C PRO A 208 5.67 -24.25 -20.37
N GLY A 209 4.93 -25.36 -20.44
CA GLY A 209 5.31 -26.63 -19.81
C GLY A 209 4.85 -26.80 -18.36
N SER A 210 4.06 -25.85 -17.83
CA SER A 210 3.29 -26.02 -16.59
C SER A 210 1.79 -25.92 -16.90
N LEU A 211 0.96 -26.46 -15.99
CA LEU A 211 -0.49 -26.23 -15.97
C LEU A 211 -0.86 -25.09 -14.99
N ASP A 212 0.13 -24.39 -14.42
CA ASP A 212 -0.13 -23.35 -13.43
C ASP A 212 -0.81 -22.12 -14.06
N ALA A 213 -1.87 -21.66 -13.40
CA ALA A 213 -2.62 -20.48 -13.79
C ALA A 213 -2.03 -19.20 -13.22
N GLN A 214 -1.99 -18.16 -14.06
CA GLN A 214 -1.42 -16.88 -13.70
C GLN A 214 -2.17 -15.70 -14.34
N VAL A 215 -2.55 -14.75 -13.50
CA VAL A 215 -2.99 -13.42 -13.89
C VAL A 215 -1.80 -12.49 -13.68
N GLU A 216 -1.27 -11.91 -14.75
CA GLU A 216 -0.14 -10.98 -14.69
C GLU A 216 -0.58 -9.54 -14.96
N ASN A 217 -0.09 -8.61 -14.15
CA ASN A 217 -0.24 -7.17 -14.31
C ASN A 217 -1.70 -6.71 -14.52
N PHE A 218 -2.63 -7.33 -13.80
CA PHE A 218 -4.03 -6.91 -13.85
C PHE A 218 -4.17 -5.52 -13.21
N ILE A 219 -4.60 -4.55 -14.02
CA ILE A 219 -4.86 -3.19 -13.55
C ILE A 219 -6.29 -3.10 -13.04
N VAL A 220 -6.43 -2.78 -11.77
CA VAL A 220 -7.72 -2.69 -11.08
C VAL A 220 -8.49 -1.49 -11.63
N PRO A 221 -9.70 -1.68 -12.19
CA PRO A 221 -10.41 -0.63 -12.92
C PRO A 221 -11.04 0.43 -12.00
N GLN A 222 -11.41 0.06 -10.77
CA GLN A 222 -12.03 0.95 -9.79
C GLN A 222 -11.85 0.45 -8.36
N ASP A 223 -11.98 1.34 -7.38
CA ASP A 223 -12.00 0.97 -5.95
C ASP A 223 -13.19 0.04 -5.67
N SER A 224 -12.91 -1.22 -5.33
CA SER A 224 -13.98 -2.21 -5.10
C SER A 224 -13.48 -3.45 -4.33
N THR A 225 -14.41 -4.36 -4.05
CA THR A 225 -14.12 -5.74 -3.66
C THR A 225 -14.21 -6.63 -4.88
N TYR A 226 -13.12 -7.34 -5.17
CA TYR A 226 -12.99 -8.29 -6.27
C TYR A 226 -12.92 -9.71 -5.71
N TYR A 227 -13.14 -10.70 -6.58
CA TYR A 227 -13.10 -12.11 -6.22
C TYR A 227 -12.20 -12.88 -7.17
N ILE A 228 -11.35 -13.73 -6.60
CA ILE A 228 -10.60 -14.76 -7.31
C ILE A 228 -11.41 -16.04 -7.25
N VAL A 229 -11.72 -16.60 -8.41
CA VAL A 229 -12.29 -17.95 -8.54
C VAL A 229 -11.11 -18.89 -8.84
N ALA A 230 -10.72 -19.67 -7.84
CA ALA A 230 -9.76 -20.75 -7.99
C ALA A 230 -10.51 -22.02 -8.37
N THR A 231 -10.24 -22.54 -9.56
CA THR A 231 -10.92 -23.73 -10.08
C THR A 231 -9.94 -24.56 -10.92
N ARG A 232 -10.50 -25.48 -11.70
CA ARG A 232 -9.78 -26.37 -12.60
C ARG A 232 -10.20 -26.11 -14.04
N TYR A 233 -9.38 -26.51 -14.99
CA TYR A 233 -9.74 -26.48 -16.40
C TYR A 233 -11.06 -27.25 -16.64
N GLY A 234 -11.97 -26.63 -17.40
CA GLY A 234 -13.35 -27.11 -17.57
C GLY A 234 -14.29 -26.83 -16.39
N GLN A 235 -13.81 -26.16 -15.33
CA GLN A 235 -14.57 -25.68 -14.17
C GLN A 235 -15.37 -26.81 -13.50
N VAL A 236 -16.67 -26.58 -13.23
CA VAL A 236 -17.59 -27.58 -12.66
C VAL A 236 -17.65 -28.86 -13.50
N ALA A 237 -17.47 -28.77 -14.83
CA ALA A 237 -17.47 -29.93 -15.73
C ALA A 237 -16.09 -30.61 -15.84
N GLY A 238 -15.03 -29.95 -15.36
CA GLY A 238 -13.69 -30.53 -15.24
C GLY A 238 -13.67 -31.72 -14.28
N ILE A 239 -12.60 -32.51 -14.30
CA ILE A 239 -12.47 -33.72 -13.47
C ILE A 239 -11.18 -33.80 -12.68
N SER A 240 -10.21 -32.94 -12.97
CA SER A 240 -8.91 -32.90 -12.29
C SER A 240 -9.05 -32.46 -10.83
N THR A 241 -8.21 -32.99 -9.94
CA THR A 241 -8.29 -32.74 -8.50
C THR A 241 -6.91 -32.64 -7.89
N GLY A 242 -6.77 -31.90 -6.80
CA GLY A 242 -5.48 -31.74 -6.17
C GLY A 242 -5.39 -30.57 -5.21
N ASN A 243 -4.28 -30.53 -4.49
CA ASN A 243 -3.94 -29.39 -3.66
C ASN A 243 -3.29 -28.33 -4.53
N PHE A 244 -3.52 -27.07 -4.18
CA PHE A 244 -2.90 -25.92 -4.83
C PHE A 244 -2.37 -24.93 -3.79
N LEU A 245 -1.51 -24.03 -4.26
CA LEU A 245 -1.12 -22.79 -3.59
C LEU A 245 -1.63 -21.63 -4.45
N LEU A 246 -2.45 -20.75 -3.86
CA LEU A 246 -2.91 -19.52 -4.48
C LEU A 246 -2.19 -18.34 -3.84
N THR A 247 -1.53 -17.53 -4.65
CA THR A 247 -0.82 -16.33 -4.21
C THR A 247 -1.44 -15.10 -4.86
N LEU A 248 -1.72 -14.07 -4.06
CA LEU A 248 -2.14 -12.75 -4.52
C LEU A 248 -1.04 -11.74 -4.18
N GLU A 249 -0.43 -11.14 -5.20
CA GLU A 249 0.64 -10.15 -5.05
C GLU A 249 0.25 -8.81 -5.67
N GLU A 250 0.85 -7.75 -5.16
CA GLU A 250 0.83 -6.43 -5.77
C GLU A 250 2.16 -6.21 -6.50
N SER A 251 2.11 -5.79 -7.77
CA SER A 251 3.32 -5.50 -8.56
C SER A 251 4.11 -4.35 -7.94
N ALA A 252 5.43 -4.42 -8.07
CA ALA A 252 6.30 -3.29 -7.80
C ALA A 252 5.82 -2.05 -8.60
N ASN A 253 5.73 -0.91 -7.93
CA ASN A 253 5.21 0.36 -8.47
C ASN A 253 3.69 0.44 -8.70
N SER A 254 2.89 -0.53 -8.25
CA SER A 254 1.43 -0.43 -8.22
C SER A 254 0.93 0.89 -7.61
N GLY A 255 -0.14 1.46 -8.18
CA GLY A 255 -0.74 2.71 -7.68
C GLY A 255 0.12 3.97 -7.84
N GLN A 256 1.27 3.91 -8.54
CA GLN A 256 2.17 5.06 -8.71
C GLN A 256 1.97 5.83 -10.03
N GLY A 257 0.85 5.67 -10.74
CA GLY A 257 0.65 6.39 -12.00
C GLY A 257 1.45 5.84 -13.18
N ASN A 258 1.68 4.53 -13.29
CA ASN A 258 2.49 3.97 -14.40
C ASN A 258 1.77 3.98 -15.76
N SER A 259 0.45 4.11 -15.77
CA SER A 259 -0.38 4.15 -16.97
C SER A 259 -1.57 5.08 -16.75
N ALA A 260 -2.26 5.46 -17.82
CA ALA A 260 -3.49 6.24 -17.71
C ALA A 260 -4.58 5.52 -16.90
N GLN A 261 -4.71 4.21 -17.05
CA GLN A 261 -5.66 3.39 -16.28
C GLN A 261 -5.27 3.32 -14.79
N ALA A 262 -3.98 3.46 -14.49
CA ALA A 262 -3.44 3.47 -13.14
C ALA A 262 -3.01 4.86 -12.67
N ALA A 263 -3.57 5.93 -13.25
CA ALA A 263 -3.16 7.31 -12.96
C ALA A 263 -3.39 7.65 -11.48
N LEU A 264 -2.40 8.27 -10.83
CA LEU A 264 -2.49 8.63 -9.42
C LEU A 264 -3.56 9.73 -9.21
N PRO A 265 -4.59 9.53 -8.38
CA PRO A 265 -5.57 10.58 -8.11
C PRO A 265 -4.94 11.70 -7.30
N ILE A 266 -5.09 12.93 -7.77
CA ILE A 266 -4.65 14.15 -7.09
C ILE A 266 -5.81 15.13 -6.96
N MET A 267 -5.77 15.97 -5.93
CA MET A 267 -6.75 17.03 -5.70
C MET A 267 -6.20 18.38 -6.13
N MET A 268 -7.06 19.39 -6.24
CA MET A 268 -6.61 20.77 -6.35
C MET A 268 -5.72 21.15 -5.16
N SER A 269 -4.69 21.95 -5.42
CA SER A 269 -3.61 22.30 -4.50
C SER A 269 -2.69 21.14 -4.12
N ALA A 270 -2.70 20.03 -4.87
CA ALA A 270 -1.77 18.93 -4.65
C ALA A 270 -0.33 19.32 -4.99
N ILE A 271 0.60 18.89 -4.13
CA ILE A 271 2.03 18.89 -4.37
C ILE A 271 2.50 17.44 -4.27
N VAL A 272 3.00 16.89 -5.37
CA VAL A 272 3.45 15.51 -5.47
C VAL A 272 4.89 15.48 -5.95
N GLU A 273 5.72 14.61 -5.36
CA GLU A 273 7.09 14.41 -5.83
C GLU A 273 7.25 13.00 -6.41
N GLY A 274 8.16 12.85 -7.36
CA GLY A 274 8.50 11.57 -7.95
C GLY A 274 9.82 11.59 -8.69
N THR A 275 10.12 10.52 -9.42
CA THR A 275 11.35 10.37 -10.21
C THR A 275 11.00 9.94 -11.61
N LEU A 276 11.68 10.52 -12.60
CA LEU A 276 11.69 10.06 -13.99
C LEU A 276 13.09 9.63 -14.38
N ASN A 277 13.19 8.52 -15.12
CA ASN A 277 14.43 7.96 -15.63
C ASN A 277 14.15 7.10 -16.87
N GLU A 278 15.12 6.30 -17.32
CA GLU A 278 14.98 5.41 -18.48
C GLU A 278 13.89 4.34 -18.28
N GLU A 279 13.81 3.74 -17.08
CA GLU A 279 12.82 2.71 -16.76
C GLU A 279 11.42 3.29 -16.59
N VAL A 280 11.34 4.47 -15.98
CA VAL A 280 10.11 5.19 -15.67
C VAL A 280 10.19 6.57 -16.31
N PHE A 281 9.95 6.64 -17.62
CA PHE A 281 10.05 7.91 -18.35
C PHE A 281 8.80 8.79 -18.23
N GLN A 282 7.68 8.24 -17.76
CA GLN A 282 6.42 8.97 -17.61
C GLN A 282 5.60 8.52 -16.40
N ARG A 283 4.79 9.43 -15.87
CA ARG A 283 3.87 9.24 -14.76
C ARG A 283 2.54 9.92 -15.07
N TYR A 284 1.43 9.25 -14.76
CA TYR A 284 0.08 9.72 -14.98
C TYR A 284 -0.57 10.10 -13.66
N TYR A 285 -1.23 11.25 -13.65
CA TYR A 285 -2.09 11.72 -12.56
C TYR A 285 -3.46 12.02 -13.11
N ARG A 286 -4.48 11.89 -12.28
CA ARG A 286 -5.86 12.24 -12.63
C ARG A 286 -6.47 13.16 -11.59
N PHE A 287 -7.31 14.08 -12.03
CA PHE A 287 -8.06 14.97 -11.16
C PHE A 287 -9.42 15.31 -11.78
N GLU A 288 -10.36 15.75 -10.94
CA GLU A 288 -11.65 16.28 -11.37
C GLU A 288 -11.58 17.80 -11.39
N ALA A 289 -12.14 18.41 -12.43
CA ALA A 289 -12.30 19.87 -12.51
C ALA A 289 -13.65 20.25 -13.11
N ALA A 290 -14.17 21.43 -12.73
CA ALA A 290 -15.40 21.97 -13.29
C ALA A 290 -15.10 22.83 -14.52
N GLN A 291 -16.08 22.92 -15.43
CA GLN A 291 -16.03 23.85 -16.54
C GLN A 291 -15.71 25.27 -16.06
N ASP A 292 -14.82 25.93 -16.78
CA ASP A 292 -14.34 27.29 -16.54
C ASP A 292 -13.46 27.46 -15.29
N ASP A 293 -13.08 26.38 -14.61
CA ASP A 293 -12.02 26.43 -13.59
C ASP A 293 -10.69 26.84 -14.24
N ILE A 294 -9.95 27.71 -13.54
CA ILE A 294 -8.63 28.18 -13.94
C ILE A 294 -7.60 27.39 -13.14
N LEU A 295 -6.60 26.85 -13.83
CA LEU A 295 -5.53 26.07 -13.21
C LEU A 295 -4.15 26.48 -13.69
N THR A 296 -3.20 26.37 -12.76
CA THR A 296 -1.77 26.46 -13.00
C THR A 296 -1.14 25.14 -12.57
N ILE A 297 -0.35 24.54 -13.46
CA ILE A 297 0.35 23.27 -13.22
C ILE A 297 1.85 23.50 -13.43
N LYS A 298 2.66 23.09 -12.46
CA LYS A 298 4.13 23.19 -12.53
C LYS A 298 4.74 21.81 -12.41
N LEU A 299 5.68 21.48 -13.28
CA LEU A 299 6.51 20.29 -13.20
C LEU A 299 7.97 20.74 -13.09
N SER A 300 8.48 20.78 -11.86
CA SER A 300 9.80 21.32 -11.55
C SER A 300 10.78 20.21 -11.24
N ARG A 301 11.94 20.20 -11.90
CA ARG A 301 13.10 19.40 -11.48
C ARG A 301 13.60 19.90 -10.12
N ILE A 302 13.73 18.98 -9.17
CA ILE A 302 14.31 19.23 -7.84
C ILE A 302 15.67 18.53 -7.64
N GLU A 303 15.98 17.50 -8.43
CA GLU A 303 17.28 16.81 -8.42
C GLU A 303 17.58 16.21 -9.82
N GLY A 304 18.86 16.05 -10.17
CA GLY A 304 19.29 15.41 -11.41
C GLY A 304 19.45 16.37 -12.59
N ASP A 305 19.31 15.85 -13.81
CA ASP A 305 19.39 16.58 -15.08
C ASP A 305 18.07 16.55 -15.87
N LEU A 306 16.97 16.11 -15.24
CA LEU A 306 15.64 16.05 -15.82
C LEU A 306 15.30 17.31 -16.63
N ASP A 307 14.89 17.08 -17.87
CA ASP A 307 14.29 18.07 -18.74
C ASP A 307 12.81 17.68 -18.80
N SER A 308 11.98 18.44 -18.10
CA SER A 308 10.60 18.03 -17.85
C SER A 308 9.71 18.35 -19.05
N TYR A 309 8.66 17.55 -19.21
CA TYR A 309 7.65 17.74 -20.24
C TYR A 309 6.30 17.38 -19.62
N LEU A 310 5.37 18.33 -19.62
CA LEU A 310 4.08 18.23 -18.97
C LEU A 310 2.96 18.28 -20.01
N ILE A 311 2.06 17.29 -19.97
CA ILE A 311 0.87 17.25 -20.83
C ILE A 311 -0.38 17.30 -19.95
N LEU A 312 -1.34 18.14 -20.32
CA LEU A 312 -2.71 18.09 -19.84
C LEU A 312 -3.61 17.48 -20.92
N ALA A 313 -4.34 16.42 -20.57
CA ALA A 313 -5.23 15.70 -21.46
C ALA A 313 -6.65 15.57 -20.88
N ASP A 314 -7.64 15.38 -21.75
CA ASP A 314 -9.02 15.12 -21.37
C ASP A 314 -9.26 13.66 -20.92
N ALA A 315 -10.50 13.32 -20.57
CA ALA A 315 -10.90 11.98 -20.14
C ALA A 315 -10.65 10.87 -21.20
N ASN A 316 -10.53 11.21 -22.48
CA ASN A 316 -10.20 10.28 -23.56
C ASN A 316 -8.69 10.21 -23.84
N LEU A 317 -7.87 10.84 -23.00
CA LEU A 317 -6.43 11.03 -23.19
C LEU A 317 -6.08 11.84 -24.44
N GLN A 318 -7.01 12.66 -24.93
CA GLN A 318 -6.69 13.63 -25.96
C GLN A 318 -5.94 14.79 -25.32
N GLU A 319 -4.72 15.03 -25.79
CA GLU A 319 -3.91 16.19 -25.39
C GLU A 319 -4.68 17.49 -25.68
N LEU A 320 -4.74 18.34 -24.65
CA LEU A 320 -5.33 19.67 -24.70
C LEU A 320 -4.25 20.74 -24.81
N ILE A 321 -3.18 20.59 -24.03
CA ILE A 321 -2.02 21.47 -24.01
C ILE A 321 -0.82 20.73 -23.41
N PHE A 322 0.38 21.15 -23.79
CA PHE A 322 1.63 20.70 -23.18
C PHE A 322 2.58 21.88 -22.98
N ASP A 323 3.58 21.68 -22.15
CA ASP A 323 4.72 22.59 -21.96
C ASP A 323 5.97 21.81 -21.56
N ASP A 324 7.16 22.31 -21.89
CA ASP A 324 8.46 21.73 -21.53
C ASP A 324 9.34 22.70 -20.74
N ASP A 325 9.50 23.94 -21.22
CA ASP A 325 10.53 24.88 -20.76
C ASP A 325 10.00 26.24 -20.24
N SER A 326 8.69 26.41 -20.03
CA SER A 326 8.13 27.71 -19.61
C SER A 326 8.15 27.98 -18.09
N GLY A 327 8.60 27.01 -17.29
CA GLY A 327 8.70 27.11 -15.83
C GLY A 327 9.96 27.82 -15.31
N GLU A 328 10.10 27.89 -13.97
CA GLU A 328 11.28 28.49 -13.36
C GLU A 328 12.53 27.62 -13.56
N GLY A 329 13.53 28.14 -14.27
CA GLY A 329 14.69 27.36 -14.73
C GLY A 329 14.46 26.85 -16.14
N THR A 330 15.53 26.74 -16.94
CA THR A 330 15.40 26.59 -18.41
C THR A 330 14.94 25.20 -18.89
N GLN A 331 14.48 24.32 -18.00
CA GLN A 331 14.17 22.91 -18.26
C GLN A 331 12.98 22.40 -17.42
N ASN A 332 12.18 23.33 -16.90
CA ASN A 332 11.02 23.07 -16.05
C ASN A 332 9.77 23.45 -16.82
N SER A 333 8.71 22.64 -16.71
CA SER A 333 7.46 22.87 -17.45
C SER A 333 6.43 23.59 -16.59
N GLN A 334 5.66 24.47 -17.22
CA GLN A 334 4.58 25.18 -16.56
C GLN A 334 3.42 25.47 -17.54
N ILE A 335 2.23 24.98 -17.19
CA ILE A 335 0.97 25.38 -17.83
C ILE A 335 0.30 26.39 -16.89
N SER A 336 0.14 27.64 -17.32
CA SER A 336 -0.46 28.71 -16.49
C SER A 336 -1.82 29.14 -17.03
N ASP A 337 -2.72 29.57 -16.14
CA ASP A 337 -4.00 30.19 -16.46
C ASP A 337 -4.88 29.36 -17.42
N PHE A 338 -4.77 28.03 -17.40
CA PHE A 338 -5.53 27.18 -18.30
C PHE A 338 -6.98 27.11 -17.84
N VAL A 339 -7.92 27.36 -18.77
CA VAL A 339 -9.37 27.32 -18.48
C VAL A 339 -9.94 25.97 -18.88
N ILE A 340 -10.52 25.26 -17.93
CA ILE A 340 -11.12 23.95 -18.14
C ILE A 340 -12.30 24.03 -19.13
N PRO A 341 -12.26 23.31 -20.27
CA PRO A 341 -13.28 23.44 -21.31
C PRO A 341 -14.63 22.82 -20.91
N ALA A 342 -14.63 21.76 -20.10
CA ALA A 342 -15.83 21.04 -19.66
C ALA A 342 -15.62 20.40 -18.28
N SER A 343 -16.68 20.23 -17.48
CA SER A 343 -16.57 19.51 -16.21
C SER A 343 -16.28 18.03 -16.45
N GLY A 344 -15.36 17.44 -15.67
CA GLY A 344 -15.07 16.01 -15.68
C GLY A 344 -13.63 15.70 -15.28
N THR A 345 -13.22 14.46 -15.60
CA THR A 345 -11.87 13.94 -15.33
C THR A 345 -10.86 14.46 -16.33
N TYR A 346 -9.69 14.87 -15.84
CA TYR A 346 -8.53 15.27 -16.63
C TYR A 346 -7.30 14.49 -16.19
N TYR A 347 -6.33 14.39 -17.09
CA TYR A 347 -5.06 13.70 -16.86
C TYR A 347 -3.87 14.65 -16.98
N LEU A 348 -2.95 14.57 -16.02
CA LEU A 348 -1.61 15.13 -16.16
C LEU A 348 -0.63 14.01 -16.47
N ILE A 349 0.15 14.19 -17.53
CA ILE A 349 1.22 13.25 -17.89
C ILE A 349 2.53 14.00 -17.66
N ALA A 350 3.22 13.64 -16.58
CA ALA A 350 4.56 14.11 -16.30
C ALA A 350 5.55 13.17 -16.98
N THR A 351 6.30 13.67 -17.94
CA THR A 351 7.28 12.90 -18.71
C THR A 351 8.58 13.70 -18.87
N ARG A 352 9.60 13.05 -19.39
CA ARG A 352 10.85 13.68 -19.82
C ARG A 352 10.68 14.28 -21.21
N PHE A 353 11.44 15.32 -21.55
CA PHE A 353 11.60 15.79 -22.93
C PHE A 353 12.05 14.61 -23.82
N GLU A 354 11.51 14.51 -25.04
CA GLU A 354 11.62 13.33 -25.93
C GLU A 354 11.05 12.01 -25.38
N GLN A 355 10.38 12.04 -24.22
CA GLN A 355 9.63 10.93 -23.63
C GLN A 355 10.48 9.65 -23.49
N ALA A 356 10.06 8.53 -24.07
CA ALA A 356 10.77 7.25 -24.01
C ALA A 356 12.17 7.32 -24.66
N ALA A 357 12.35 8.20 -25.66
CA ALA A 357 13.63 8.39 -26.35
C ALA A 357 14.56 9.38 -25.64
N GLY A 358 14.03 10.14 -24.68
CA GLY A 358 14.81 11.09 -23.88
C GLY A 358 15.87 10.40 -23.02
N ASN A 359 16.89 11.15 -22.65
CA ASN A 359 18.04 10.65 -21.88
C ASN A 359 18.25 11.38 -20.55
N THR A 360 17.39 12.33 -20.21
CA THR A 360 17.46 13.05 -18.93
C THR A 360 16.80 12.23 -17.82
N SER A 361 17.14 12.54 -16.58
CA SER A 361 16.60 11.83 -15.40
C SER A 361 16.67 12.70 -14.15
N GLY A 362 15.79 12.45 -13.20
CA GLY A 362 15.81 13.22 -11.97
C GLY A 362 14.54 13.14 -11.16
N ARG A 363 14.61 13.72 -9.96
CA ARG A 363 13.43 13.92 -9.14
C ARG A 363 12.71 15.18 -9.58
N TYR A 364 11.39 15.10 -9.60
CA TYR A 364 10.51 16.23 -9.90
C TYR A 364 9.54 16.49 -8.74
N ARG A 365 8.98 17.70 -8.77
CA ARG A 365 7.80 18.12 -8.02
C ARG A 365 6.74 18.56 -9.03
N LEU A 366 5.56 17.95 -8.94
CA LEU A 366 4.34 18.34 -9.63
C LEU A 366 3.46 19.14 -8.67
N GLU A 367 3.05 20.33 -9.07
CA GLU A 367 2.15 21.20 -8.32
C GLU A 367 0.92 21.48 -9.19
N LEU A 368 -0.27 21.19 -8.66
CA LEU A 368 -1.56 21.50 -9.30
C LEU A 368 -2.27 22.56 -8.47
N GLU A 369 -2.34 23.79 -8.98
CA GLU A 369 -2.97 24.93 -8.30
C GLU A 369 -4.29 25.27 -9.01
N GLY A 370 -5.39 25.31 -8.26
CA GLY A 370 -6.67 25.84 -8.73
C GLY A 370 -6.82 27.31 -8.33
N GLU A 371 -7.10 28.17 -9.30
CA GLU A 371 -7.21 29.63 -9.10
C GLU A 371 -8.67 30.11 -9.02
N GLY A 372 -9.60 29.16 -8.89
CA GLY A 372 -11.03 29.40 -8.86
C GLY A 372 -11.67 29.26 -10.24
N ASN A 373 -12.86 29.81 -10.38
CA ASN A 373 -13.62 29.75 -11.63
C ASN A 373 -13.60 31.11 -12.33
N ALA A 374 -13.34 31.12 -13.64
CA ALA A 374 -13.23 32.33 -14.45
C ALA A 374 -14.48 33.23 -14.38
N PHE A 375 -15.63 32.66 -14.00
CA PHE A 375 -16.90 33.36 -13.92
C PHE A 375 -17.46 33.48 -12.49
N VAL A 376 -16.68 33.18 -11.44
CA VAL A 376 -17.18 33.24 -10.05
C VAL A 376 -17.69 34.63 -9.63
N THR A 377 -17.14 35.69 -10.23
CA THR A 377 -17.54 37.08 -9.98
C THR A 377 -18.52 37.64 -11.02
N VAL A 378 -18.86 36.85 -12.03
CA VAL A 378 -19.73 37.26 -13.14
C VAL A 378 -21.17 36.87 -12.81
N PRO A 379 -22.12 37.82 -12.76
CA PRO A 379 -23.53 37.51 -12.51
C PRO A 379 -24.07 36.49 -13.52
N GLU A 380 -24.94 35.58 -13.08
CA GLU A 380 -25.45 34.47 -13.91
C GLU A 380 -26.21 34.93 -15.16
N ASN A 381 -26.79 36.13 -15.12
CA ASN A 381 -27.51 36.69 -16.26
C ASN A 381 -26.57 37.14 -17.38
N VAL A 382 -25.33 37.54 -17.07
CA VAL A 382 -24.39 38.04 -18.07
C VAL A 382 -24.09 36.95 -19.12
N ALA A 383 -24.48 37.24 -20.36
CA ALA A 383 -24.21 36.38 -21.49
C ALA A 383 -22.70 36.09 -21.64
N ARG A 384 -22.33 34.80 -21.55
CA ARG A 384 -20.94 34.34 -21.71
C ARG A 384 -20.63 34.11 -23.19
N ILE A 385 -19.68 34.88 -23.73
CA ILE A 385 -19.21 34.71 -25.11
C ILE A 385 -17.93 33.88 -25.08
N ARG A 386 -17.96 32.69 -25.68
CA ARG A 386 -16.77 31.84 -25.79
C ARG A 386 -15.87 32.36 -26.91
N TYR A 387 -14.56 32.17 -26.75
CA TYR A 387 -13.60 32.48 -27.80
C TYR A 387 -13.98 31.77 -29.10
N GLY A 388 -13.93 32.48 -30.23
CA GLY A 388 -14.34 31.95 -31.54
C GLY A 388 -15.85 31.89 -31.79
N THR A 389 -16.69 32.36 -30.85
CA THR A 389 -18.15 32.49 -31.07
C THR A 389 -18.51 33.93 -31.41
N ALA A 390 -19.56 34.09 -32.23
CA ALA A 390 -20.18 35.39 -32.50
C ALA A 390 -21.57 35.40 -31.87
N VAL A 391 -21.87 36.43 -31.08
CA VAL A 391 -23.21 36.68 -30.52
C VAL A 391 -23.75 37.95 -31.15
N THR A 392 -25.02 37.91 -31.57
CA THR A 392 -25.75 39.06 -32.12
C THR A 392 -26.86 39.46 -31.16
N GLY A 393 -26.94 40.74 -30.80
CA GLY A 393 -28.00 41.30 -29.97
C GLY A 393 -28.40 42.70 -30.43
N SER A 394 -29.52 43.21 -29.91
CA SER A 394 -29.99 44.57 -30.14
C SER A 394 -30.08 45.34 -28.82
N ILE A 395 -29.57 46.56 -28.81
CA ILE A 395 -29.75 47.50 -27.70
C ILE A 395 -30.87 48.45 -28.11
N ASP A 396 -31.90 48.61 -27.28
CA ASP A 396 -32.97 49.59 -27.49
C ASP A 396 -33.12 50.54 -26.29
N GLU A 397 -33.90 51.61 -26.46
CA GLU A 397 -34.10 52.63 -25.41
C GLU A 397 -34.91 52.12 -24.21
N ILE A 398 -35.50 50.92 -24.29
CA ILE A 398 -36.38 50.34 -23.27
C ILE A 398 -35.59 49.36 -22.38
N THR A 399 -34.51 48.79 -22.93
CA THR A 399 -33.64 47.77 -22.30
C THR A 399 -32.17 48.10 -22.63
N PRO A 400 -31.57 49.10 -21.94
CA PRO A 400 -30.20 49.53 -22.22
C PRO A 400 -29.13 48.53 -21.75
N GLU A 401 -29.52 47.55 -20.93
CA GLU A 401 -28.67 46.46 -20.45
C GLU A 401 -29.29 45.16 -20.96
N VAL A 402 -28.57 44.45 -21.82
CA VAL A 402 -29.00 43.14 -22.33
C VAL A 402 -28.84 42.14 -21.18
N ASP A 403 -29.94 41.47 -20.83
CA ASP A 403 -30.04 40.49 -19.74
C ASP A 403 -28.94 39.42 -19.78
#